data_AF-A0A6S7KEX2-F1
#
_entry.id   AF-A0A6S7KEX2-F1
#
_cell.length_a   1.000
_cell.length_b   1.000
_cell.length_c   1.000
_cell.angle_alpha   90.00
_cell.angle_beta   90.00
_cell.angle_gamma   90.00
#
_symmetry.space_group_name_H-M   'P 1'
#
loop_
_entity.id
_entity.type
_entity.pdbx_description
1 polymer ?
#
loop_
_entity_poly.entity_id
_entity_poly.type
_entity_poly.pdbx_seq_one_letter_code
_entity_poly.pdbx_strand_id
1 'polypeptide(L)'
;MGDFNIDLLKYDTCTYSKEFLHYLYSSAFFPTISKPTRIYGESTTLIDNIILNKPEYDLVTGNIVSNISDHYTQVCLLNNCEVEYCARQKKNRDYSKFGQKEFLSE
;
A
#
# COMPACT_ATOMS: atom_id res chain seq x y z
N MET A 1 3.87 0.30 2.40
CA MET A 1 2.72 0.23 1.46
C MET A 1 3.25 0.61 0.10
N GLY A 2 2.86 -0.11 -0.95
CA GLY A 2 3.19 0.26 -2.32
C GLY A 2 2.67 -0.75 -3.34
N ASP A 3 2.74 -0.35 -4.61
CA ASP A 3 2.58 -1.23 -5.77
C ASP A 3 3.94 -1.86 -6.09
N PHE A 4 4.05 -3.18 -5.89
CA PHE A 4 5.28 -3.92 -6.17
C PHE A 4 5.28 -4.52 -7.58
N ASN A 5 4.13 -4.52 -8.28
CA ASN A 5 3.93 -5.24 -9.54
C ASN A 5 4.33 -6.74 -9.46
N ILE A 6 4.19 -7.34 -8.27
CA ILE A 6 4.45 -8.77 -8.01
C ILE A 6 3.16 -9.42 -7.53
N ASP A 7 2.63 -10.36 -8.32
CA ASP A 7 1.33 -10.97 -8.07
C ASP A 7 1.42 -12.09 -7.02
N LEU A 8 1.10 -11.77 -5.77
CA LEU A 8 1.17 -12.74 -4.66
C LEU A 8 0.16 -13.88 -4.79
N LEU A 9 -0.88 -13.77 -5.63
CA LEU A 9 -1.78 -14.89 -5.92
C LEU A 9 -1.07 -16.03 -6.63
N LYS A 10 0.06 -15.74 -7.29
CA LYS A 10 0.85 -16.71 -8.06
C LYS A 10 2.01 -17.30 -7.25
N TYR A 11 2.04 -17.18 -5.93
CA TYR A 11 3.14 -17.66 -5.11
C TYR A 11 3.50 -19.15 -5.33
N ASP A 12 2.52 -20.01 -5.65
CA ASP A 12 2.76 -21.43 -5.96
C ASP A 12 3.26 -21.68 -7.38
N THR A 13 2.99 -20.77 -8.31
CA THR A 13 3.22 -20.96 -9.76
C THR A 13 4.35 -20.10 -10.33
N CYS A 14 4.73 -19.02 -9.64
CA CYS A 14 5.72 -18.05 -10.08
C CYS A 14 6.86 -17.95 -9.07
N THR A 15 8.06 -18.36 -9.49
CA THR A 15 9.27 -18.32 -8.65
C THR A 15 9.56 -16.92 -8.12
N TYR A 16 9.38 -15.88 -8.93
CA TYR A 16 9.63 -14.50 -8.50
C TYR A 16 8.70 -14.05 -7.38
N SER A 17 7.41 -14.41 -7.47
CA SER A 17 6.43 -14.08 -6.41
C SER A 17 6.73 -14.84 -5.12
N LYS A 18 7.16 -16.11 -5.26
CA LYS A 18 7.59 -16.95 -4.13
C LYS A 18 8.83 -16.41 -3.44
N GLU A 19 9.87 -16.07 -4.20
CA GLU A 19 11.11 -15.51 -3.67
C GLU A 19 10.88 -14.17 -2.99
N PHE A 20 10.09 -13.29 -3.60
CA PHE A 20 9.69 -12.02 -2.98
C PHE A 20 9.04 -12.25 -1.61
N LEU A 21 8.07 -13.16 -1.53
CA LEU A 21 7.41 -13.48 -0.26
C LEU A 21 8.38 -14.10 0.77
N HIS A 22 9.30 -14.96 0.32
CA HIS A 22 10.35 -15.51 1.19
C HIS A 22 11.28 -14.44 1.74
N TYR A 23 11.70 -13.45 0.94
CA TYR A 23 12.54 -12.35 1.41
C TYR A 23 11.84 -11.46 2.44
N LEU A 24 10.53 -11.26 2.29
CA LEU A 24 9.73 -10.58 3.30
C LEU A 24 9.75 -11.38 4.61
N TYR A 25 9.39 -12.67 4.55
CA TYR A 25 9.33 -13.51 5.74
C TYR A 25 10.69 -13.71 6.41
N SER A 26 11.79 -13.85 5.65
CA SER A 26 13.15 -13.94 6.21
C SER A 26 13.57 -12.69 6.95
N SER A 27 12.95 -11.56 6.62
CA SER A 27 13.19 -10.25 7.23
C SER A 27 12.11 -9.88 8.27
N ALA A 28 11.32 -10.87 8.71
CA ALA A 28 10.19 -10.71 9.64
C ALA A 28 9.13 -9.70 9.17
N PHE A 29 8.94 -9.55 7.86
CA PHE A 29 7.91 -8.72 7.25
C PHE A 29 6.79 -9.58 6.67
N PHE A 30 5.55 -9.14 6.82
CA PHE A 30 4.36 -9.86 6.39
C PHE A 30 3.45 -8.95 5.56
N PRO A 31 3.00 -9.38 4.37
CA PRO A 31 1.94 -8.68 3.65
C PRO A 31 0.62 -8.85 4.40
N THR A 32 -0.16 -7.78 4.47
CA THR A 32 -1.42 -7.74 5.24
C THR A 32 -2.68 -7.86 4.39
N ILE A 33 -2.53 -7.79 3.06
CA ILE A 33 -3.63 -7.86 2.10
C ILE A 33 -3.59 -9.23 1.43
N SER A 34 -4.74 -9.93 1.42
CA SER A 34 -4.89 -11.28 0.86
C SER A 34 -5.86 -11.34 -0.32
N LYS A 35 -6.51 -10.22 -0.66
CA LYS A 35 -7.51 -10.12 -1.73
C LYS A 35 -6.95 -9.31 -2.90
N PRO A 36 -7.34 -9.62 -4.15
CA PRO A 36 -6.86 -8.88 -5.32
C PRO A 36 -6.99 -7.37 -5.14
N THR A 37 -5.93 -6.64 -5.50
CA THR A 37 -5.87 -5.18 -5.41
C THR A 37 -6.05 -4.52 -6.74
N ARG A 38 -5.85 -5.23 -7.85
CA ARG A 38 -6.15 -4.74 -9.19
C ARG A 38 -7.14 -5.65 -9.89
N ILE A 39 -8.18 -5.05 -10.47
CA ILE A 39 -9.19 -5.72 -11.29
C ILE A 39 -9.32 -4.98 -12.60
N TYR A 40 -8.96 -5.64 -13.71
CA TYR A 40 -9.01 -5.09 -15.05
C TYR A 40 -9.58 -6.12 -16.03
N GLY A 41 -10.81 -5.90 -16.49
CA GLY A 41 -11.56 -6.89 -17.28
C GLY A 41 -11.70 -8.20 -16.51
N GLU A 42 -11.23 -9.29 -17.10
CA GLU A 42 -11.21 -10.64 -16.48
C GLU A 42 -9.96 -10.89 -15.61
N SER A 43 -9.02 -9.94 -15.54
CA SER A 43 -7.77 -10.09 -14.79
C SER A 43 -7.93 -9.62 -13.34
N THR A 44 -7.51 -10.45 -12.39
CA THR A 44 -7.43 -10.12 -10.96
C THR A 44 -6.03 -10.41 -10.43
N THR A 45 -5.33 -9.40 -9.89
CA THR A 45 -3.98 -9.56 -9.36
C THR A 45 -3.83 -8.93 -7.97
N LEU A 46 -2.93 -9.50 -7.15
CA LEU A 46 -2.56 -8.97 -5.84
C LEU A 46 -1.15 -8.38 -5.93
N ILE A 47 -1.05 -7.13 -6.37
CA ILE A 47 0.23 -6.45 -6.65
C ILE A 47 0.53 -5.28 -5.71
N ASP A 48 -0.49 -4.75 -5.05
CA ASP A 48 -0.34 -3.72 -4.04
C ASP A 48 -0.35 -4.35 -2.64
N ASN A 49 0.60 -3.99 -1.79
CA ASN A 49 0.70 -4.57 -0.45
C ASN A 49 1.06 -3.55 0.62
N ILE A 50 0.40 -3.67 1.77
CA ILE A 50 0.85 -3.06 3.02
C ILE A 50 1.62 -4.12 3.79
N ILE A 51 2.90 -3.85 4.05
CA ILE A 51 3.84 -4.79 4.66
C ILE A 51 4.19 -4.27 6.06
N LEU A 52 4.17 -5.16 7.06
CA LEU A 52 4.47 -4.84 8.46
C LEU A 52 5.44 -5.86 9.06
N ASN A 53 6.22 -5.45 10.06
CA ASN A 53 7.10 -6.32 10.85
C ASN A 53 6.62 -6.50 12.31
N LYS A 54 5.33 -6.24 12.52
CA LYS A 54 4.69 -6.23 13.84
C LYS A 54 3.43 -7.09 13.83
N PRO A 55 3.58 -8.42 13.75
CA PRO A 55 2.44 -9.34 13.68
C PRO A 55 1.61 -9.36 14.97
N GLU A 56 2.14 -8.84 16.08
CA GLU A 56 1.46 -8.77 17.37
C GLU A 56 0.33 -7.72 17.43
N TYR A 57 0.25 -6.81 16.46
CA TYR A 57 -0.79 -5.80 16.46
C TYR A 57 -2.13 -6.38 16.04
N ASP A 58 -3.19 -5.90 16.68
CA ASP A 58 -4.55 -6.11 16.20
C ASP A 58 -4.80 -5.20 14.99
N LEU A 59 -5.02 -5.83 13.84
CA LEU A 59 -5.07 -5.15 12.55
C LEU A 59 -6.42 -5.39 11.88
N VAL A 60 -7.01 -4.32 11.36
CA VAL A 60 -8.11 -4.43 10.39
C VAL A 60 -7.57 -4.03 9.03
N THR A 61 -7.48 -4.99 8.12
CA THR A 61 -6.92 -4.79 6.78
C THR A 61 -7.91 -5.16 5.69
N GLY A 62 -7.75 -4.57 4.51
CA GLY A 62 -8.59 -4.90 3.36
C GLY A 62 -8.48 -3.88 2.23
N ASN A 63 -9.37 -4.03 1.25
CA ASN A 63 -9.43 -3.18 0.07
C ASN A 63 -10.72 -2.36 0.09
N ILE A 64 -10.63 -1.05 -0.12
CA ILE A 64 -11.78 -0.21 -0.45
C ILE A 64 -12.09 -0.43 -1.93
N VAL A 65 -13.21 -1.08 -2.18
CA VAL A 65 -13.72 -1.33 -3.53
C VAL A 65 -14.41 -0.07 -4.03
N SER A 66 -13.92 0.47 -5.15
CA SER A 66 -14.51 1.63 -5.82
C SER A 66 -14.31 1.53 -7.33
N ASN A 67 -15.05 2.32 -8.09
CA ASN A 67 -14.97 2.39 -9.56
C ASN A 67 -14.06 3.53 -10.06
N ILE A 68 -13.22 4.10 -9.20
CA ILE A 68 -12.37 5.26 -9.50
C ILE A 68 -11.13 4.84 -10.31
N SER A 69 -10.64 3.63 -10.09
CA SER A 69 -9.46 3.04 -10.75
C SER A 69 -9.62 1.52 -10.83
N ASP A 70 -8.86 0.88 -11.71
CA ASP A 70 -8.67 -0.57 -11.71
C ASP A 70 -7.87 -1.06 -10.49
N HIS A 71 -7.16 -0.18 -9.77
CA HIS A 71 -6.58 -0.46 -8.47
C HIS A 71 -7.52 -0.06 -7.33
N TYR A 72 -7.84 -1.03 -6.47
CA TYR A 72 -8.52 -0.81 -5.19
C TYR A 72 -7.57 -0.23 -4.16
N THR A 73 -8.05 0.70 -3.35
CA THR A 73 -7.24 1.32 -2.28
C THR A 73 -7.06 0.36 -1.12
N GLN A 74 -5.81 0.06 -0.74
CA GLN A 74 -5.54 -0.82 0.41
C GLN A 74 -5.58 -0.04 1.72
N VAL A 75 -6.19 -0.65 2.74
CA VAL A 75 -6.35 -0.09 4.08
C VAL A 75 -5.75 -1.04 5.10
N CYS A 76 -5.08 -0.46 6.09
CA CYS A 76 -4.60 -1.14 7.27
C CYS A 76 -4.80 -0.22 8.48
N LEU A 77 -5.69 -0.58 9.38
CA LEU A 77 -5.97 0.12 10.62
C LEU A 77 -5.31 -0.64 11.76
N LEU A 78 -4.52 0.06 12.56
CA LEU A 78 -3.94 -0.49 13.79
C LEU A 78 -4.88 -0.18 14.95
N ASN A 79 -5.41 -1.23 15.57
CA ASN A 79 -6.19 -1.11 16.79
C ASN A 79 -5.26 -1.09 18.01
N ASN A 80 -5.68 -0.39 19.07
CA ASN A 80 -5.05 -0.42 20.39
C ASN A 80 -3.55 -0.12 20.40
N CYS A 81 -3.05 0.64 19.41
CA CYS A 81 -1.68 1.11 19.39
C CYS A 81 -1.60 2.41 20.21
N GLU A 82 -0.90 2.37 21.34
CA GLU A 82 -0.49 3.59 22.02
C GLU A 82 0.54 4.30 21.16
N VAL A 83 0.09 5.25 20.35
CA VAL A 83 0.99 6.04 19.51
C VAL A 83 1.52 7.18 20.38
N GLU A 84 2.82 7.20 20.66
CA GLU A 84 3.48 8.40 21.16
C GLU A 84 3.31 9.52 20.12
N TYR A 85 2.42 10.46 20.41
CA TYR A 85 2.13 11.56 19.49
C TYR A 85 3.30 12.53 19.49
N CYS A 86 4.24 12.33 18.57
CA CYS A 86 5.27 13.31 18.28
C CYS A 86 4.59 14.44 17.48
N ALA A 87 4.41 15.61 18.07
CA ALA A 87 3.79 16.77 17.42
C ALA A 87 4.61 17.19 16.19
N ARG A 88 4.30 16.61 15.02
CA ARG A 88 4.95 16.97 13.76
C ARG A 88 4.55 18.38 13.40
N GLN A 89 5.53 19.22 13.07
CA GLN A 89 5.26 20.54 12.49
C GLN A 89 4.44 20.36 11.21
N LYS A 90 3.19 20.84 11.21
CA LYS A 90 2.34 20.85 10.01
C LYS A 90 2.95 21.81 9.01
N LYS A 91 3.50 21.28 7.92
CA LYS A 91 3.86 22.09 6.75
C LYS A 91 2.59 22.30 5.93
N ASN A 92 2.16 23.56 5.79
CA ASN A 92 1.08 23.92 4.89
C ASN A 92 1.66 24.33 3.54
N ARG A 93 1.02 23.91 2.45
CA ARG A 93 1.29 24.50 1.14
C ARG A 93 0.57 25.84 1.07
N ASP A 94 1.34 26.92 1.03
CA ASP A 94 0.81 28.26 0.88
C ASP A 94 0.87 28.67 -0.60
N TYR A 95 -0.30 28.87 -1.22
CA TYR A 95 -0.45 29.30 -2.60
C TYR A 95 -0.68 30.81 -2.72
N SER A 96 -0.59 31.57 -1.61
CA SER A 96 -0.73 33.03 -1.63
C SER A 96 0.22 33.73 -2.60
N LYS A 97 1.35 33.08 -2.91
CA LYS A 97 2.37 33.54 -3.86
C LYS A 97 2.51 32.64 -5.09
N PHE A 98 1.46 31.91 -5.47
CA PHE A 98 1.53 31.03 -6.64
C PHE A 98 1.68 31.82 -7.94
N GLY A 99 2.84 31.67 -8.59
CA GLY A 99 3.14 32.27 -9.89
C GLY A 99 2.60 31.41 -11.03
N GLN A 100 1.36 31.69 -11.45
CA GLN A 100 0.71 30.93 -12.52
C GLN A 100 1.45 31.02 -13.86
N LYS A 101 2.09 32.17 -14.15
CA LYS A 101 2.79 32.38 -15.42
C LYS A 101 4.10 31.64 -15.48
N GLU A 102 4.84 31.63 -14.38
CA GLU A 102 6.09 30.88 -14.23
C GLU A 102 5.83 29.38 -14.34
N PHE A 103 4.74 28.89 -13.71
CA PHE A 103 4.35 27.48 -13.77
C PHE A 103 3.95 27.00 -15.18
N LEU A 104 3.33 27.87 -15.99
CA LEU A 104 2.90 27.54 -17.35
C LEU A 104 4.02 27.73 -18.39
N SER A 105 5.17 28.28 -17.99
CA SER A 105 6.31 28.54 -18.88
C SER A 105 7.40 27.47 -18.86
N GLU A 106 7.29 26.47 -17.97
CA GLU A 106 8.04 25.21 -18.00
C GLU A 106 7.34 24.15 -18.86
#